data_AF-A0A2E5YP75-F1
#
_entry.id   AF-A0A2E5YP75-F1
#
_cell.length_a   1.000
_cell.length_b   1.000
_cell.length_c   1.000
_cell.angle_alpha   90.00
_cell.angle_beta   90.00
_cell.angle_gamma   90.00
#
_symmetry.space_group_name_H-M   'P 1'
#
loop_
_entity.id
_entity.type
_entity.pdbx_description
1 polymer ?
#
loop_
_entity_poly.entity_id
_entity_poly.type
_entity_poly.pdbx_seq_one_letter_code
_entity_poly.pdbx_strand_id
1 'polypeptide(L)'
;MQDPSGPGYLSWLTGNNFSAEASDDPIVVVVDDRVDDGSVTPETDEFYVTGDDSLASRILFSVVPPGSSAPGPEGPGGHGHINASIVGGYNALTGTAFEDTGGFNYGLGVSPYGRIANVRIFAPGFDVGTGDATMVDDYYQRGARISTNSWGAGVSGSYHTGAQLYDSLTRDARGSVTGNQELLFIFANGNAGPSLGTVGSPATAKNVLSVGASETSNPDASNGDGCGKTRVTATTRSSLPVRSTPGPLEPATRHRGSQATRHSSPTSATTPKQSSSRPGPPVRPASRSTPQASPGMACPETRMKPSRISR
;
A
#
# COMPACT_ATOMS: atom_id res chain seq x y z
N MET A 1 11.67 -17.22 -7.13
CA MET A 1 11.62 -15.84 -7.64
C MET A 1 12.89 -15.65 -8.48
N GLN A 2 12.81 -15.15 -9.72
CA GLN A 2 13.99 -14.90 -10.56
C GLN A 2 14.43 -13.44 -10.36
N ASP A 3 15.74 -13.20 -10.30
CA ASP A 3 16.31 -11.86 -10.29
C ASP A 3 16.24 -11.23 -11.69
N PRO A 4 16.21 -9.89 -11.80
CA PRO A 4 16.31 -9.23 -13.10
C PRO A 4 17.58 -9.71 -13.82
N SER A 5 17.45 -10.12 -15.08
CA SER A 5 18.57 -10.61 -15.88
C SER A 5 19.56 -9.51 -16.32
N GLY A 6 19.21 -8.25 -16.07
CA GLY A 6 19.97 -7.05 -16.41
C GLY A 6 19.11 -5.79 -16.31
N PRO A 7 19.69 -4.60 -16.56
CA PRO A 7 18.95 -3.34 -16.61
C PRO A 7 18.03 -3.26 -17.84
N GLY A 8 17.35 -2.13 -18.03
CA GLY A 8 16.46 -1.91 -19.17
C GLY A 8 14.99 -2.29 -18.90
N TYR A 9 14.51 -2.05 -17.68
CA TYR A 9 13.14 -2.37 -17.28
C TYR A 9 12.08 -1.68 -18.15
N LEU A 10 12.29 -0.42 -18.55
CA LEU A 10 11.39 0.30 -19.47
C LEU A 10 11.31 -0.39 -20.84
N SER A 11 12.44 -0.83 -21.39
CA SER A 11 12.50 -1.61 -22.63
C SER A 11 11.82 -2.96 -22.47
N TRP A 12 11.97 -3.61 -21.31
CA TRP A 12 11.28 -4.86 -20.98
C TRP A 12 9.76 -4.67 -20.93
N LEU A 13 9.26 -3.61 -20.29
CA LEU A 13 7.83 -3.28 -20.26
C LEU A 13 7.27 -3.08 -21.67
N THR A 14 7.97 -2.27 -22.48
CA THR A 14 7.61 -2.01 -23.88
C THR A 14 7.60 -3.32 -24.69
N GLY A 15 8.62 -4.17 -24.52
CA GLY A 15 8.72 -5.47 -25.19
C GLY A 15 7.67 -6.49 -24.76
N ASN A 16 7.01 -6.29 -23.62
CA ASN A 16 5.88 -7.09 -23.13
C ASN A 16 4.52 -6.40 -23.36
N ASN A 17 4.46 -5.37 -24.21
CA ASN A 17 3.24 -4.66 -24.58
C ASN A 17 2.51 -3.98 -23.41
N PHE A 18 3.23 -3.61 -22.35
CA PHE A 18 2.68 -2.69 -21.35
C PHE A 18 2.51 -1.31 -21.99
N SER A 19 1.38 -0.66 -21.70
CA SER A 19 1.13 0.68 -22.21
C SER A 19 2.07 1.69 -21.57
N ALA A 20 2.50 2.67 -22.36
CA ALA A 20 3.21 3.85 -21.87
C ALA A 20 2.24 5.02 -21.60
N GLU A 21 0.97 4.89 -21.98
CA GLU A 21 -0.06 5.90 -21.80
C GLU A 21 -0.67 5.79 -20.41
N ALA A 22 -0.43 6.78 -19.54
CA ALA A 22 -0.88 6.76 -18.15
C ALA A 22 -2.40 6.53 -18.01
N SER A 23 -3.20 7.01 -18.97
CA SER A 23 -4.66 6.83 -18.96
C SER A 23 -5.12 5.38 -19.04
N ASP A 24 -4.28 4.48 -19.56
CA ASP A 24 -4.59 3.05 -19.70
C ASP A 24 -4.48 2.31 -18.36
N ASP A 25 -3.67 2.84 -17.43
CA ASP A 25 -3.45 2.24 -16.11
C ASP A 25 -4.50 2.71 -15.09
N PRO A 26 -4.99 1.84 -14.20
CA PRO A 26 -5.85 2.29 -13.10
C PRO A 26 -5.11 3.28 -12.18
N ILE A 27 -5.86 4.14 -11.49
CA ILE A 27 -5.29 5.03 -10.47
C ILE A 27 -4.99 4.20 -9.21
N VAL A 28 -3.71 4.18 -8.81
CA VAL A 28 -3.23 3.60 -7.55
C VAL A 28 -3.15 4.70 -6.49
N VAL A 29 -4.01 4.64 -5.48
CA VAL A 29 -3.94 5.56 -4.34
C VAL A 29 -3.03 5.00 -3.25
N VAL A 30 -2.02 5.79 -2.89
CA VAL A 30 -1.11 5.55 -1.76
C VAL A 30 -1.73 6.22 -0.53
N VAL A 31 -2.08 5.41 0.47
CA VAL A 31 -2.68 5.89 1.73
C VAL A 31 -1.63 5.82 2.83
N ASP A 32 -0.99 6.95 3.16
CA ASP A 32 0.23 6.99 4.00
C ASP A 32 0.53 8.38 4.64
N ASP A 33 1.78 8.74 4.92
CA ASP A 33 2.18 9.97 5.65
C ASP A 33 2.41 11.24 4.83
N ARG A 34 2.66 11.11 3.52
CA ARG A 34 2.44 12.06 2.40
C ARG A 34 3.06 11.45 1.13
N VAL A 35 2.80 12.05 -0.04
CA VAL A 35 3.67 11.88 -1.21
C VAL A 35 4.23 13.24 -1.57
N ASP A 36 5.56 13.34 -1.62
CA ASP A 36 6.30 14.55 -1.99
C ASP A 36 5.90 15.78 -1.15
N ASP A 37 5.59 16.93 -1.76
CA ASP A 37 5.10 18.13 -1.09
C ASP A 37 3.60 18.08 -0.79
N GLY A 38 2.90 16.99 -1.13
CA GLY A 38 1.46 16.85 -1.00
C GLY A 38 0.67 17.49 -2.16
N SER A 39 1.32 17.91 -3.24
CA SER A 39 0.68 18.51 -4.41
C SER A 39 0.36 17.50 -5.52
N VAL A 40 -0.46 17.93 -6.48
CA VAL A 40 -0.58 17.27 -7.80
C VAL A 40 0.49 17.76 -8.77
N THR A 41 1.27 18.77 -8.41
CA THR A 41 2.47 19.24 -9.12
C THR A 41 3.68 19.03 -8.21
N PRO A 42 4.14 17.78 -8.05
CA PRO A 42 5.23 17.48 -7.12
C PRO A 42 6.52 18.22 -7.50
N GLU A 43 7.39 18.44 -6.51
CA GLU A 43 8.72 19.01 -6.67
C GLU A 43 9.69 18.01 -7.33
N THR A 44 9.45 16.71 -7.21
CA THR A 44 10.22 15.66 -7.88
C THR A 44 9.72 15.41 -9.30
N ASP A 45 10.67 15.22 -10.22
CA ASP A 45 10.37 14.93 -11.63
C ASP A 45 9.78 13.50 -11.80
N GLU A 46 10.04 12.58 -10.87
CA GLU A 46 9.79 11.15 -11.05
C GLU A 46 8.30 10.80 -11.28
N PHE A 47 7.39 11.68 -10.87
CA PHE A 47 5.95 11.47 -10.99
C PHE A 47 5.34 12.19 -12.20
N TYR A 48 6.11 12.89 -13.02
CA TYR A 48 5.62 13.42 -14.28
C TYR A 48 5.68 12.35 -15.39
N VAL A 49 4.93 12.57 -16.47
CA VAL A 49 5.04 11.74 -17.67
C VAL A 49 6.50 11.73 -18.11
N THR A 50 7.06 10.53 -18.24
CA THR A 50 8.48 10.30 -18.62
C THR A 50 9.52 11.04 -17.78
N GLY A 51 9.18 11.44 -16.54
CA GLY A 51 10.13 12.11 -15.66
C GLY A 51 10.50 13.54 -16.09
N ASP A 52 9.59 14.26 -16.74
CA ASP A 52 9.79 15.62 -17.23
C ASP A 52 8.72 16.56 -16.64
N ASP A 53 9.14 17.49 -15.77
CA ASP A 53 8.28 18.43 -15.05
C ASP A 53 7.55 19.43 -15.95
N SER A 54 7.94 19.53 -17.23
CA SER A 54 7.21 20.29 -18.24
C SER A 54 5.97 19.55 -18.77
N LEU A 55 5.85 18.25 -18.51
CA LEU A 55 4.74 17.41 -18.93
C LEU A 55 3.68 17.28 -17.83
N ALA A 56 2.62 16.53 -18.10
CA ALA A 56 1.56 16.31 -17.12
C ALA A 56 2.06 15.47 -15.93
N SER A 57 1.68 15.87 -14.71
CA SER A 57 1.86 15.04 -13.52
C SER A 57 1.01 13.78 -13.60
N ARG A 58 1.55 12.66 -13.11
CA ARG A 58 0.85 11.40 -12.87
C ARG A 58 0.33 11.28 -11.45
N ILE A 59 0.44 12.32 -10.61
CA ILE A 59 -0.31 12.44 -9.35
C ILE A 59 -1.66 13.11 -9.64
N LEU A 60 -2.74 12.33 -9.61
CA LEU A 60 -4.06 12.79 -10.07
C LEU A 60 -4.81 13.57 -9.00
N PHE A 61 -4.58 13.21 -7.74
CA PHE A 61 -5.06 13.96 -6.58
C PHE A 61 -4.16 13.67 -5.38
N SER A 62 -4.11 14.64 -4.48
CA SER A 62 -3.44 14.53 -3.20
C SER A 62 -4.30 15.22 -2.16
N VAL A 63 -4.80 14.46 -1.17
CA VAL A 63 -5.82 14.92 -0.23
C VAL A 63 -5.62 14.35 1.18
N VAL A 64 -6.38 14.89 2.12
CA VAL A 64 -6.63 14.25 3.43
C VAL A 64 -8.04 13.65 3.45
N PRO A 65 -8.29 12.64 4.30
CA PRO A 65 -9.62 12.06 4.46
C PRO A 65 -10.69 13.10 4.80
N PRO A 66 -11.94 12.95 4.32
CA PRO A 66 -13.04 13.82 4.73
C PRO A 66 -13.23 13.82 6.25
N GLY A 67 -13.20 15.01 6.85
CA GLY A 67 -13.29 15.18 8.31
C GLY A 67 -11.96 15.00 9.05
N SER A 68 -10.84 14.88 8.34
CA SER A 68 -9.51 14.91 8.96
C SER A 68 -9.26 16.26 9.64
N SER A 69 -8.51 16.20 10.74
CA SER A 69 -7.97 17.36 11.46
C SER A 69 -6.72 17.95 10.81
N ALA A 70 -6.07 17.23 9.88
CA ALA A 70 -4.94 17.74 9.15
C ALA A 70 -5.38 18.87 8.19
N PRO A 71 -4.61 19.97 8.08
CA PRO A 71 -4.99 21.12 7.27
C PRO A 71 -4.90 20.85 5.75
N GLY A 72 -4.17 19.80 5.35
CA GLY A 72 -3.92 19.47 3.96
C GLY A 72 -3.03 18.23 3.80
N PRO A 73 -2.79 17.80 2.56
CA PRO A 73 -2.03 16.59 2.23
C PRO A 73 -0.52 16.69 2.49
N GLU A 74 -0.01 17.87 2.83
CA GLU A 74 1.43 18.15 3.04
C GLU A 74 1.89 17.67 4.41
N GLY A 75 3.02 16.98 4.54
CA GLY A 75 3.48 16.44 5.82
C GLY A 75 5.00 16.43 5.99
N PRO A 76 5.52 16.11 7.19
CA PRO A 76 6.96 15.99 7.42
C PRO A 76 7.51 14.56 7.24
N GLY A 77 6.67 13.53 7.06
CA GLY A 77 7.11 12.13 6.92
C GLY A 77 7.36 11.71 5.47
N GLY A 78 8.38 10.88 5.21
CA GLY A 78 8.77 10.46 3.84
C GLY A 78 8.33 9.04 3.47
N HIS A 79 7.56 8.36 4.32
CA HIS A 79 7.21 6.96 4.15
C HIS A 79 6.26 6.73 2.97
N GLY A 80 5.26 7.59 2.78
CA GLY A 80 4.36 7.56 1.64
C GLY A 80 5.06 7.91 0.33
N HIS A 81 6.01 8.84 0.34
CA HIS A 81 6.78 9.20 -0.85
C HIS A 81 7.57 8.01 -1.37
N ILE A 82 8.34 7.32 -0.52
CA ILE A 82 9.07 6.12 -0.95
C ILE A 82 8.12 5.00 -1.43
N ASN A 83 6.95 4.84 -0.81
CA ASN A 83 5.94 3.89 -1.28
C ASN A 83 5.39 4.29 -2.67
N ALA A 84 5.17 5.57 -2.93
CA ALA A 84 4.77 6.07 -4.24
C ALA A 84 5.85 5.87 -5.31
N SER A 85 7.13 6.13 -4.98
CA SER A 85 8.25 5.85 -5.89
C SER A 85 8.34 4.37 -6.25
N ILE A 86 8.13 3.45 -5.29
CA ILE A 86 8.09 2.01 -5.57
C ILE A 86 6.91 1.65 -6.47
N VAL A 87 5.73 2.25 -6.24
CA VAL A 87 4.55 2.02 -7.08
C VAL A 87 4.81 2.44 -8.52
N GLY A 88 5.37 3.63 -8.76
CA GLY A 88 5.47 4.14 -10.11
C GLY A 88 6.34 5.37 -10.31
N GLY A 89 7.44 5.51 -9.58
CA GLY A 89 8.48 6.49 -9.93
C GLY A 89 9.04 6.20 -11.33
N TYR A 90 9.36 7.25 -12.09
CA TYR A 90 9.97 7.16 -13.41
C TYR A 90 11.42 7.63 -13.35
N ASN A 91 12.34 6.84 -13.92
CA ASN A 91 13.72 7.25 -14.14
C ASN A 91 14.27 6.53 -15.38
N ALA A 92 14.66 7.31 -16.39
CA ALA A 92 15.33 6.84 -17.61
C ALA A 92 16.72 7.49 -17.79
N LEU A 93 17.23 8.16 -16.76
CA LEU A 93 18.48 8.89 -16.79
C LEU A 93 19.66 7.94 -16.54
N THR A 94 20.79 8.26 -17.17
CA THR A 94 22.01 7.45 -17.09
C THR A 94 23.09 8.09 -16.24
N GLY A 95 23.96 7.27 -15.66
CA GLY A 95 25.15 7.71 -14.93
C GLY A 95 25.02 7.54 -13.41
N THR A 96 26.12 7.74 -12.70
CA THR A 96 26.24 7.33 -11.28
C THR A 96 25.31 8.04 -10.30
N ALA A 97 24.66 9.13 -10.72
CA ALA A 97 23.63 9.81 -9.94
C ALA A 97 22.26 9.13 -10.04
N PHE A 98 22.02 8.36 -11.10
CA PHE A 98 20.70 7.82 -11.46
C PHE A 98 20.68 6.30 -11.55
N GLU A 99 21.85 5.66 -11.66
CA GLU A 99 22.01 4.22 -11.80
C GLU A 99 23.04 3.66 -10.80
N ASP A 100 22.83 2.40 -10.40
CA ASP A 100 23.82 1.63 -9.66
C ASP A 100 24.96 1.11 -10.55
N THR A 101 25.94 0.43 -9.95
CA THR A 101 27.10 -0.10 -10.67
C THR A 101 26.74 -1.18 -11.70
N GLY A 102 25.55 -1.79 -11.59
CA GLY A 102 24.98 -2.73 -12.54
C GLY A 102 24.14 -2.08 -13.64
N GLY A 103 23.95 -0.75 -13.61
CA GLY A 103 23.15 0.00 -14.56
C GLY A 103 21.65 0.01 -14.24
N PHE A 104 21.22 -0.39 -13.03
CA PHE A 104 19.82 -0.32 -12.63
C PHE A 104 19.46 1.10 -12.16
N ASN A 105 18.37 1.67 -12.68
CA ASN A 105 17.91 3.00 -12.31
C ASN A 105 17.37 3.05 -10.87
N TYR A 106 17.82 4.02 -10.08
CA TYR A 106 17.23 4.31 -8.77
C TYR A 106 15.84 4.92 -8.92
N GLY A 107 14.91 4.60 -8.01
CA GLY A 107 13.56 5.18 -8.00
C GLY A 107 12.66 4.74 -9.17
N LEU A 108 13.13 3.85 -10.05
CA LEU A 108 12.29 3.29 -11.11
C LEU A 108 11.29 2.30 -10.50
N GLY A 109 10.03 2.69 -10.46
CA GLY A 109 8.93 1.95 -9.84
C GLY A 109 8.40 0.79 -10.69
N VAL A 110 7.48 0.02 -10.12
CA VAL A 110 6.85 -1.15 -10.77
C VAL A 110 5.96 -0.73 -11.95
N SER A 111 5.26 0.40 -11.84
CA SER A 111 4.38 0.93 -12.87
C SER A 111 4.83 2.35 -13.24
N PRO A 112 5.97 2.51 -13.94
CA PRO A 112 6.59 3.83 -14.17
C PRO A 112 5.77 4.74 -15.08
N TYR A 113 4.82 4.21 -15.85
CA TYR A 113 3.84 4.98 -16.63
C TYR A 113 2.50 5.18 -15.89
N GLY A 114 2.31 4.48 -14.78
CA GLY A 114 1.01 4.38 -14.10
C GLY A 114 0.57 5.66 -13.41
N ARG A 115 -0.72 5.72 -13.08
CA ARG A 115 -1.33 6.85 -12.38
C ARG A 115 -1.29 6.65 -10.88
N ILE A 116 -0.84 7.67 -10.15
CA ILE A 116 -0.67 7.67 -8.70
C ILE A 116 -1.63 8.69 -8.09
N ALA A 117 -2.05 8.46 -6.86
CA ALA A 117 -2.72 9.44 -6.04
C ALA A 117 -2.28 9.30 -4.58
N ASN A 118 -2.50 10.35 -3.79
CA ASN A 118 -2.11 10.39 -2.38
C ASN A 118 -3.31 10.67 -1.47
N VAL A 119 -3.41 9.90 -0.39
CA VAL A 119 -4.26 10.21 0.76
C VAL A 119 -3.41 10.19 2.00
N ARG A 120 -3.22 11.36 2.61
CA ARG A 120 -2.43 11.49 3.84
C ARG A 120 -3.28 11.15 5.06
N ILE A 121 -2.86 10.12 5.79
CA ILE A 121 -3.49 9.64 7.04
C ILE A 121 -2.55 9.67 8.25
N PHE A 122 -1.27 10.05 8.07
CA PHE A 122 -0.31 10.17 9.17
C PHE A 122 0.27 11.59 9.29
N ALA A 123 0.89 11.84 10.45
CA ALA A 123 1.44 13.11 10.93
C ALA A 123 0.37 14.20 11.17
N PRO A 124 0.18 14.71 12.41
CA PRO A 124 0.91 14.40 13.64
C PRO A 124 0.54 13.04 14.27
N GLY A 125 -0.50 12.37 13.78
CA GLY A 125 -0.92 11.05 14.22
C GLY A 125 -1.72 10.33 13.13
N PHE A 126 -2.19 9.13 13.43
CA PHE A 126 -3.11 8.41 12.54
C PHE A 126 -4.49 9.09 12.55
N ASP A 127 -4.96 9.51 11.38
CA ASP A 127 -6.23 10.21 11.20
C ASP A 127 -6.88 9.79 9.86
N VAL A 128 -8.00 9.06 9.97
CA VAL A 128 -8.84 8.66 8.82
C VAL A 128 -10.10 9.53 8.70
N GLY A 129 -10.11 10.69 9.36
CA GLY A 129 -11.22 11.63 9.39
C GLY A 129 -12.49 11.00 9.93
N THR A 130 -13.57 11.09 9.15
CA THR A 130 -14.90 10.55 9.49
C THR A 130 -14.89 9.02 9.61
N GLY A 131 -13.90 8.34 9.02
CA GLY A 131 -13.71 6.89 9.13
C GLY A 131 -13.34 6.25 7.78
N ASP A 132 -12.81 5.02 7.84
CA ASP A 132 -12.25 4.32 6.69
C ASP A 132 -13.22 4.23 5.50
N ALA A 133 -14.50 3.89 5.76
CA ALA A 133 -15.52 3.80 4.71
C ALA A 133 -15.77 5.14 3.98
N THR A 134 -15.71 6.27 4.70
CA THR A 134 -15.89 7.60 4.09
C THR A 134 -14.65 8.01 3.29
N MET A 135 -13.45 7.71 3.81
CA MET A 135 -12.19 7.91 3.09
C MET A 135 -12.15 7.09 1.80
N VAL A 136 -12.54 5.81 1.87
CA VAL A 136 -12.62 4.89 0.73
C VAL A 136 -13.62 5.36 -0.31
N ASP A 137 -14.80 5.78 0.13
CA ASP A 137 -15.80 6.36 -0.74
C ASP A 137 -15.21 7.56 -1.51
N ASP A 138 -14.60 8.53 -0.81
CA ASP A 138 -14.04 9.75 -1.39
C ASP A 138 -13.02 9.46 -2.51
N TYR A 139 -11.97 8.68 -2.21
CA TYR A 139 -10.97 8.41 -3.25
C TYR A 139 -11.48 7.51 -4.37
N TYR A 140 -12.51 6.67 -4.12
CA TYR A 140 -13.18 5.91 -5.17
C TYR A 140 -13.89 6.85 -6.15
N GLN A 141 -14.56 7.90 -5.64
CA GLN A 141 -15.20 8.93 -6.48
C GLN A 141 -14.17 9.69 -7.33
N ARG A 142 -12.97 9.89 -6.79
CA ARG A 142 -11.83 10.50 -7.50
C ARG A 142 -11.20 9.57 -8.55
N GLY A 143 -11.69 8.34 -8.67
CA GLY A 143 -11.31 7.40 -9.73
C GLY A 143 -10.30 6.33 -9.31
N ALA A 144 -9.87 6.27 -8.05
CA ALA A 144 -8.96 5.22 -7.58
C ALA A 144 -9.61 3.83 -7.71
N ARG A 145 -8.82 2.85 -8.16
CA ARG A 145 -9.24 1.44 -8.31
C ARG A 145 -8.29 0.45 -7.64
N ILE A 146 -7.14 0.93 -7.20
CA ILE A 146 -6.20 0.18 -6.36
C ILE A 146 -5.83 1.09 -5.18
N SER A 147 -5.91 0.58 -3.96
CA SER A 147 -5.45 1.25 -2.74
C SER A 147 -4.30 0.44 -2.15
N THR A 148 -3.14 1.07 -2.02
CA THR A 148 -1.97 0.47 -1.37
C THR A 148 -1.71 1.13 -0.03
N ASN A 149 -1.53 0.27 0.99
CA ASN A 149 -1.60 0.64 2.39
C ASN A 149 -0.42 0.02 3.15
N SER A 150 0.66 0.77 3.29
CA SER A 150 1.86 0.34 4.03
C SER A 150 1.73 0.64 5.52
N TRP A 151 0.61 0.30 6.12
CA TRP A 151 0.29 0.56 7.52
C TRP A 151 -0.63 -0.52 8.08
N GLY A 152 -0.69 -0.62 9.40
CA GLY A 152 -1.56 -1.57 10.07
C GLY A 152 -1.38 -1.54 11.58
N ALA A 153 -2.14 -2.41 12.25
CA ALA A 153 -2.09 -2.57 13.69
C ALA A 153 -1.80 -4.03 14.06
N GLY A 154 -0.91 -4.24 15.03
CA GLY A 154 -0.57 -5.57 15.53
C GLY A 154 -1.74 -6.21 16.28
N VAL A 155 -2.35 -7.25 15.69
CA VAL A 155 -3.53 -7.92 16.24
C VAL A 155 -3.35 -9.43 16.37
N SER A 156 -2.10 -9.88 16.36
CA SER A 156 -1.72 -11.29 16.48
C SER A 156 -2.48 -12.20 15.49
N GLY A 157 -2.61 -11.76 14.24
CA GLY A 157 -3.32 -12.50 13.19
C GLY A 157 -4.85 -12.54 13.35
N SER A 158 -5.42 -11.79 14.29
CA SER A 158 -6.87 -11.79 14.51
C SER A 158 -7.64 -11.20 13.32
N TYR A 159 -8.71 -11.89 12.92
CA TYR A 159 -9.73 -11.35 12.03
C TYR A 159 -10.80 -10.62 12.86
N HIS A 160 -10.73 -9.29 12.89
CA HIS A 160 -11.63 -8.44 13.67
C HIS A 160 -12.37 -7.43 12.78
N THR A 161 -13.05 -6.47 13.41
CA THR A 161 -13.88 -5.45 12.73
C THR A 161 -13.17 -4.69 11.62
N GLY A 162 -11.87 -4.40 11.74
CA GLY A 162 -11.10 -3.73 10.68
C GLY A 162 -10.95 -4.63 9.45
N ALA A 163 -10.58 -5.88 9.64
CA ALA A 163 -10.51 -6.87 8.57
C ALA A 163 -11.88 -7.11 7.90
N GLN A 164 -12.95 -7.19 8.70
CA GLN A 164 -14.33 -7.33 8.21
C GLN A 164 -14.77 -6.12 7.38
N LEU A 165 -14.39 -4.91 7.81
CA LEU A 165 -14.70 -3.68 7.08
C LEU A 165 -14.02 -3.70 5.70
N TYR A 166 -12.72 -3.93 5.64
CA TYR A 166 -12.01 -3.98 4.36
C TYR A 166 -12.46 -5.15 3.48
N ASP A 167 -12.90 -6.28 4.05
CA ASP A 167 -13.55 -7.37 3.30
C ASP A 167 -14.81 -6.90 2.57
N SER A 168 -15.62 -6.05 3.21
CA SER A 168 -16.82 -5.48 2.60
C SER A 168 -16.49 -4.40 1.56
N LEU A 169 -15.53 -3.52 1.87
CA LEU A 169 -15.14 -2.40 1.02
C LEU A 169 -14.52 -2.85 -0.30
N THR A 170 -13.89 -4.03 -0.37
CA THR A 170 -13.37 -4.58 -1.65
C THR A 170 -14.45 -4.66 -2.72
N ARG A 171 -15.71 -4.93 -2.33
CA ARG A 171 -16.85 -5.05 -3.28
C ARG A 171 -17.76 -3.83 -3.28
N ASP A 172 -17.85 -3.15 -2.14
CA ASP A 172 -18.75 -2.03 -1.90
C ASP A 172 -17.98 -0.85 -1.31
N ALA A 173 -17.12 -0.25 -2.12
CA ALA A 173 -16.38 0.96 -1.76
C ALA A 173 -17.30 2.19 -1.60
N ARG A 174 -18.58 2.08 -1.99
CA ARG A 174 -19.55 3.17 -2.06
C ARG A 174 -20.90 2.69 -1.51
N GLY A 175 -21.01 2.49 -0.20
CA GLY A 175 -22.21 1.89 0.43
C GLY A 175 -23.54 2.63 0.21
N SER A 176 -23.54 3.83 -0.36
CA SER A 176 -24.74 4.58 -0.77
C SER A 176 -25.15 4.34 -2.23
N VAL A 177 -24.32 3.65 -3.02
CA VAL A 177 -24.51 3.40 -4.46
C VAL A 177 -24.88 1.93 -4.66
N THR A 178 -25.91 1.66 -5.47
CA THR A 178 -26.29 0.28 -5.78
C THR A 178 -25.31 -0.34 -6.79
N GLY A 179 -25.00 -1.63 -6.62
CA GLY A 179 -24.14 -2.39 -7.52
C GLY A 179 -22.76 -2.63 -6.93
N ASN A 180 -21.86 -3.25 -7.70
CA ASN A 180 -20.48 -3.45 -7.27
C ASN A 180 -19.66 -2.15 -7.48
N GLN A 181 -18.92 -1.74 -6.46
CA GLN A 181 -17.88 -0.73 -6.54
C GLN A 181 -16.55 -1.35 -6.12
N GLU A 182 -15.99 -2.12 -7.07
CA GLU A 182 -14.82 -2.95 -6.85
C GLU A 182 -13.56 -2.10 -6.69
N LEU A 183 -12.80 -2.41 -5.65
CA LEU A 183 -11.56 -1.71 -5.30
C LEU A 183 -10.57 -2.73 -4.75
N LEU A 184 -9.39 -2.82 -5.37
CA LEU A 184 -8.33 -3.70 -4.88
C LEU A 184 -7.61 -3.03 -3.71
N PHE A 185 -7.62 -3.68 -2.55
CA PHE A 185 -6.80 -3.27 -1.42
C PHE A 185 -5.54 -4.12 -1.32
N ILE A 186 -4.41 -3.46 -1.17
CA ILE A 186 -3.11 -4.06 -0.87
C ILE A 186 -2.69 -3.57 0.51
N PHE A 187 -2.41 -4.50 1.43
CA PHE A 187 -1.99 -4.20 2.79
C PHE A 187 -0.68 -4.91 3.14
N ALA A 188 0.23 -4.19 3.78
CA ALA A 188 1.43 -4.78 4.36
C ALA A 188 1.06 -5.72 5.53
N ASN A 189 1.67 -6.91 5.59
CA ASN A 189 1.48 -7.86 6.70
C ASN A 189 1.88 -7.28 8.07
N GLY A 190 2.73 -6.25 8.07
CA GLY A 190 3.37 -5.69 9.25
C GLY A 190 4.77 -6.26 9.49
N ASN A 191 5.47 -5.63 10.44
CA ASN A 191 6.90 -5.83 10.69
C ASN A 191 7.17 -6.51 12.05
N ALA A 192 6.21 -7.30 12.54
CA ALA A 192 6.25 -7.92 13.86
C ALA A 192 6.78 -9.38 13.83
N GLY A 193 7.37 -9.79 12.71
CA GLY A 193 8.02 -11.10 12.57
C GLY A 193 9.24 -11.27 13.48
N PRO A 194 9.87 -12.47 13.47
CA PRO A 194 9.59 -13.60 12.57
C PRO A 194 8.57 -14.62 13.10
N SER A 195 8.03 -14.41 14.31
CA SER A 195 7.08 -15.34 14.92
C SER A 195 5.81 -15.52 14.08
N LEU A 196 5.23 -16.73 14.12
CA LEU A 196 3.94 -17.02 13.52
C LEU A 196 2.82 -16.18 14.15
N GLY A 197 1.74 -15.97 13.40
CA GLY A 197 0.58 -15.23 13.88
C GLY A 197 0.84 -13.75 14.13
N THR A 198 1.79 -13.13 13.41
CA THR A 198 2.15 -11.71 13.60
C THR A 198 1.54 -10.78 12.55
N VAL A 199 0.63 -11.28 11.69
CA VAL A 199 -0.05 -10.48 10.66
C VAL A 199 -0.92 -9.42 11.34
N GLY A 200 -0.73 -8.17 10.93
CA GLY A 200 -1.51 -7.03 11.38
C GLY A 200 -2.81 -6.86 10.60
N SER A 201 -3.79 -6.17 11.19
CA SER A 201 -4.99 -5.71 10.49
C SER A 201 -4.72 -4.35 9.86
N PRO A 202 -5.23 -4.03 8.66
CA PRO A 202 -6.24 -4.80 7.89
C PRO A 202 -5.74 -5.99 7.05
N ALA A 203 -4.45 -6.28 7.02
CA ALA A 203 -3.88 -7.37 6.20
C ALA A 203 -4.40 -8.78 6.55
N THR A 204 -5.11 -8.95 7.68
CA THR A 204 -5.82 -10.19 8.04
C THR A 204 -7.17 -10.37 7.32
N ALA A 205 -7.64 -9.39 6.55
CA ALA A 205 -8.82 -9.49 5.70
C ALA A 205 -8.64 -10.57 4.61
N LYS A 206 -9.74 -11.19 4.17
CA LYS A 206 -9.73 -12.30 3.20
C LYS A 206 -9.81 -11.83 1.76
N ASN A 207 -10.41 -10.67 1.51
CA ASN A 207 -10.64 -10.10 0.19
C ASN A 207 -9.61 -9.00 -0.15
N VAL A 208 -8.50 -8.92 0.58
CA VAL A 208 -7.39 -8.00 0.31
C VAL A 208 -6.16 -8.77 -0.12
N LEU A 209 -5.25 -8.11 -0.84
CA LEU A 209 -3.92 -8.64 -1.11
C LEU A 209 -2.99 -8.31 0.06
N SER A 210 -2.69 -9.33 0.86
CA SER A 210 -1.80 -9.24 2.03
C SER A 210 -0.35 -9.53 1.60
N VAL A 211 0.57 -8.58 1.82
CA VAL A 211 1.94 -8.62 1.29
C VAL A 211 2.97 -8.63 2.42
N GLY A 212 3.80 -9.69 2.45
CA GLY A 212 5.01 -9.76 3.28
C GLY A 212 6.25 -9.38 2.48
N ALA A 213 7.36 -9.09 3.16
CA ALA A 213 8.62 -8.74 2.50
C ALA A 213 9.61 -9.90 2.43
N SER A 214 10.38 -9.97 1.35
CA SER A 214 11.61 -10.75 1.23
C SER A 214 12.81 -9.80 1.16
N GLU A 215 14.03 -10.32 1.28
CA GLU A 215 15.22 -9.48 1.10
C GLU A 215 15.38 -9.06 -0.38
N THR A 216 16.16 -8.00 -0.62
CA THR A 216 16.57 -7.60 -1.97
C THR A 216 17.79 -8.42 -2.41
N SER A 217 17.90 -8.70 -3.71
CA SER A 217 19.09 -9.30 -4.33
C SER A 217 20.14 -8.26 -4.73
N ASN A 218 19.83 -6.96 -4.61
CA ASN A 218 20.80 -5.90 -4.88
C ASN A 218 21.69 -5.67 -3.64
N PRO A 219 22.99 -6.04 -3.68
CA PRO A 219 23.90 -5.80 -2.56
C PRO A 219 24.20 -4.31 -2.38
N ASP A 220 24.07 -3.48 -3.42
CA ASP A 220 24.28 -2.03 -3.34
C ASP A 220 23.09 -1.29 -2.73
N ALA A 221 21.88 -1.88 -2.76
CA ALA A 221 20.73 -1.40 -1.97
C ALA A 221 20.98 -1.52 -0.44
N SER A 222 22.05 -2.21 -0.04
CA SER A 222 22.53 -2.28 1.36
C SER A 222 23.62 -1.25 1.70
N ASN A 223 24.00 -0.36 0.78
CA ASN A 223 24.96 0.73 1.02
C ASN A 223 24.35 1.90 1.82
N GLY A 224 23.66 1.54 2.91
CA GLY A 224 23.11 2.45 3.90
C GLY A 224 21.70 2.89 3.56
N ASP A 225 20.73 2.48 4.36
CA ASP A 225 19.38 3.06 4.44
C ASP A 225 19.39 4.54 4.89
N GLY A 226 20.55 5.22 4.86
CA GLY A 226 20.82 6.48 5.54
C GLY A 226 20.71 6.38 7.07
N CYS A 227 20.33 5.22 7.63
CA CYS A 227 19.98 5.04 9.04
C CYS A 227 21.01 4.18 9.81
N GLY A 228 22.23 4.06 9.29
CA GLY A 228 23.35 3.43 9.99
C GLY A 228 23.21 1.93 10.22
N LYS A 229 22.33 1.22 9.49
CA LYS A 229 22.26 -0.25 9.55
C LYS A 229 23.27 -0.88 8.58
N THR A 230 24.27 -1.57 9.12
CA THR A 230 25.30 -2.26 8.35
C THR A 230 24.86 -3.66 7.89
N ARG A 231 24.88 -3.85 6.56
CA ARG A 231 25.40 -4.98 5.77
C ARG A 231 25.06 -6.46 6.06
N VAL A 232 24.10 -6.85 6.93
CA VAL A 232 23.94 -8.29 7.28
C VAL A 232 22.56 -8.92 7.00
N THR A 233 21.60 -8.29 6.31
CA THR A 233 20.29 -8.92 6.04
C THR A 233 19.81 -8.78 4.60
N ALA A 234 20.71 -8.79 3.63
CA ALA A 234 20.36 -8.90 2.21
C ALA A 234 21.23 -9.99 1.60
N THR A 235 20.87 -11.24 1.88
CA THR A 235 21.63 -12.42 1.46
C THR A 235 20.95 -13.15 0.30
N THR A 236 19.61 -13.19 0.23
CA THR A 236 18.87 -13.69 -0.95
C THR A 236 17.41 -13.21 -0.99
N ARG A 237 16.79 -13.03 -2.17
CA ARG A 237 15.34 -12.71 -2.30
C ARG A 237 14.39 -13.83 -1.83
N SER A 238 14.94 -14.98 -1.44
CA SER A 238 14.17 -16.09 -0.85
C SER A 238 14.20 -16.08 0.68
N SER A 239 15.03 -15.24 1.31
CA SER A 239 15.01 -15.03 2.76
C SER A 239 13.92 -14.03 3.14
N LEU A 240 13.26 -14.32 4.26
CA LEU A 240 12.46 -13.34 4.97
C LEU A 240 13.43 -12.50 5.84
N PRO A 241 13.48 -11.16 5.69
CA PRO A 241 14.22 -10.34 6.63
C PRO A 241 13.61 -10.53 8.03
N VAL A 242 14.42 -10.38 9.08
CA VAL A 242 14.02 -10.58 10.50
C VAL A 242 12.73 -9.85 10.89
N ARG A 243 12.39 -8.74 10.20
CA ARG A 243 11.18 -7.95 10.46
C ARG A 243 9.93 -8.46 9.73
N SER A 244 10.08 -9.21 8.65
CA SER A 244 8.94 -9.68 7.86
C SER A 244 8.05 -10.61 8.67
N THR A 245 6.76 -10.31 8.68
CA THR A 245 5.74 -11.24 9.14
C THR A 245 5.47 -12.31 8.06
N PRO A 246 5.76 -13.61 8.32
CA PRO A 246 5.43 -14.68 7.41
C PRO A 246 3.90 -14.87 7.30
N GLY A 247 3.40 -15.16 6.10
CA GLY A 247 2.03 -15.69 5.94
C GLY A 247 2.00 -17.23 6.05
N PRO A 248 0.81 -17.89 6.16
CA PRO A 248 -0.52 -17.35 6.43
C PRO A 248 -0.88 -17.36 7.93
N LEU A 249 -2.05 -16.80 8.27
CA LEU A 249 -2.67 -16.81 9.60
C LEU A 249 -2.68 -18.22 10.23
N GLU A 250 -2.58 -18.29 11.57
CA GLU A 250 -2.82 -19.52 12.33
C GLU A 250 -4.16 -20.17 11.87
N PRO A 251 -4.19 -21.48 11.58
CA PRO A 251 -5.42 -22.13 11.16
C PRO A 251 -6.40 -22.16 12.33
N ALA A 252 -7.41 -21.28 12.28
CA ALA A 252 -8.60 -21.46 13.08
C ALA A 252 -9.23 -22.82 12.75
N THR A 253 -9.59 -23.58 13.77
CA THR A 253 -10.20 -24.90 13.71
C THR A 253 -11.22 -25.02 12.58
N ARG A 254 -10.89 -25.90 11.61
CA ARG A 254 -11.71 -26.46 10.52
C ARG A 254 -13.22 -26.26 10.68
N HIS A 255 -13.78 -25.15 10.21
CA HIS A 255 -15.22 -25.08 9.96
C HIS A 255 -15.49 -25.84 8.67
N ARG A 256 -16.28 -26.93 8.76
CA ARG A 256 -16.63 -27.79 7.62
C ARG A 256 -17.21 -26.95 6.48
N GLY A 257 -16.69 -27.19 5.28
CA GLY A 257 -17.04 -26.46 4.07
C GLY A 257 -18.52 -26.52 3.73
N SER A 258 -19.05 -25.38 3.32
CA SER A 258 -20.20 -25.31 2.41
C SER A 258 -19.65 -25.25 0.99
N GLN A 259 -19.96 -26.30 0.22
CA GLN A 259 -19.68 -26.42 -1.20
C GLN A 259 -20.13 -25.19 -1.98
N ALA A 260 -19.36 -24.87 -3.01
CA ALA A 260 -19.78 -23.97 -4.08
C ALA A 260 -21.13 -24.43 -4.66
N THR A 261 -22.14 -23.59 -4.60
CA THR A 261 -23.38 -23.76 -5.37
C THR A 261 -23.63 -22.54 -6.24
N ARG A 262 -23.90 -22.86 -7.52
CA ARG A 262 -24.11 -22.01 -8.68
C ARG A 262 -25.25 -21.00 -8.47
N HIS A 263 -25.17 -19.89 -9.21
CA HIS A 263 -26.23 -18.87 -9.33
C HIS A 263 -27.62 -19.46 -9.61
N SER A 264 -28.63 -18.94 -8.91
CA SER A 264 -30.03 -18.77 -9.35
C SER A 264 -30.74 -17.81 -8.38
N SER A 265 -31.27 -16.68 -8.87
CA SER A 265 -32.36 -15.93 -8.21
C SER A 265 -33.64 -16.81 -8.23
N PRO A 266 -34.59 -16.74 -7.27
CA PRO A 266 -35.51 -15.60 -7.10
C PRO A 266 -36.07 -15.36 -5.66
N THR A 267 -37.01 -14.40 -5.62
CA THR A 267 -37.90 -13.78 -4.62
C THR A 267 -38.56 -14.57 -3.47
N SER A 268 -38.85 -13.81 -2.40
CA SER A 268 -40.01 -13.83 -1.45
C SER A 268 -40.21 -14.87 -0.32
N ALA A 269 -40.23 -14.31 0.90
CA ALA A 269 -41.21 -14.42 2.00
C ALA A 269 -41.35 -15.65 2.94
N THR A 270 -41.51 -15.28 4.23
CA THR A 270 -42.25 -15.90 5.37
C THR A 270 -41.52 -16.83 6.40
N THR A 271 -41.69 -16.48 7.67
CA THR A 271 -41.23 -17.06 8.98
C THR A 271 -42.14 -18.24 9.46
N PRO A 272 -42.02 -18.87 10.69
CA PRO A 272 -41.11 -18.73 11.87
C PRO A 272 -40.65 -20.05 12.61
N LYS A 273 -39.84 -19.86 13.69
CA LYS A 273 -39.51 -20.73 14.88
C LYS A 273 -38.50 -21.88 14.65
N GLN A 274 -37.57 -22.22 15.56
CA GLN A 274 -37.60 -22.30 17.03
C GLN A 274 -36.17 -22.32 17.66
N SER A 275 -36.11 -22.06 18.96
CA SER A 275 -34.96 -21.79 19.86
C SER A 275 -34.00 -22.94 20.19
N SER A 276 -32.74 -22.62 20.52
CA SER A 276 -32.10 -23.05 21.79
C SER A 276 -30.83 -22.24 22.10
N SER A 277 -30.83 -21.61 23.26
CA SER A 277 -29.78 -20.77 23.85
C SER A 277 -28.66 -21.59 24.50
N ARG A 278 -27.40 -21.20 24.27
CA ARG A 278 -26.26 -21.59 25.10
C ARG A 278 -25.32 -20.38 25.26
N PRO A 279 -24.97 -19.93 26.48
CA PRO A 279 -24.13 -18.75 26.65
C PRO A 279 -22.68 -19.07 26.25
N GLY A 280 -22.14 -18.31 25.30
CA GLY A 280 -20.71 -18.33 24.99
C GLY A 280 -19.88 -17.62 26.08
N PRO A 281 -18.58 -17.93 26.20
CA PRO A 281 -17.71 -17.33 27.20
C PRO A 281 -17.55 -15.80 26.96
N PRO A 282 -17.23 -15.03 28.01
CA PRO A 282 -17.21 -13.57 27.93
C PRO A 282 -16.15 -13.09 26.93
N VAL A 283 -16.57 -12.25 26.00
CA VAL A 283 -15.67 -11.53 25.07
C VAL A 283 -14.84 -10.56 25.90
N ARG A 284 -13.55 -10.84 26.01
CA ARG A 284 -12.56 -9.92 26.58
C ARG A 284 -12.41 -8.74 25.62
N PRO A 285 -12.53 -7.48 26.04
CA PRO A 285 -12.39 -6.33 25.15
C PRO A 285 -10.96 -6.33 24.58
N ALA A 286 -10.84 -6.40 23.26
CA ALA A 286 -9.56 -6.24 22.59
C ALA A 286 -9.08 -4.81 22.82
N SER A 287 -7.88 -4.66 23.41
CA SER A 287 -7.15 -3.40 23.42
C SER A 287 -6.96 -2.94 21.97
N ARG A 288 -7.54 -1.80 21.61
CA ARG A 288 -7.44 -1.23 20.27
C ARG A 288 -6.01 -0.70 20.08
N SER A 289 -5.14 -1.50 19.48
CA SER A 289 -3.83 -1.04 19.02
C SER A 289 -4.03 0.02 17.95
N THR A 290 -3.38 1.18 18.09
CA THR A 290 -3.41 2.24 17.08
C THR A 290 -2.65 1.79 15.84
N PRO A 291 -3.19 2.00 14.63
CA PRO A 291 -2.43 1.75 13.40
C PRO A 291 -1.16 2.61 13.36
N GLN A 292 -0.09 2.02 12.83
CA GLN A 292 1.18 2.68 12.60
C GLN A 292 1.56 2.47 11.14
N ALA A 293 2.25 3.45 10.56
CA ALA A 293 2.99 3.21 9.34
C ALA A 293 3.94 2.03 9.58
N SER A 294 3.98 1.09 8.65
CA SER A 294 4.95 0.01 8.71
C SER A 294 6.33 0.64 8.67
N PRO A 295 7.26 0.35 9.60
CA PRO A 295 8.57 0.97 9.55
C PRO A 295 9.32 0.52 8.29
N GLY A 296 9.29 1.34 7.24
CA GLY A 296 10.14 1.27 6.04
C GLY A 296 11.42 2.09 6.20
N MET A 297 12.27 2.13 5.16
CA MET A 297 13.56 2.84 5.06
C MET A 297 13.47 4.39 5.19
N ALA A 298 12.46 4.96 5.82
CA ALA A 298 12.34 6.40 6.00
C ALA A 298 13.15 6.85 7.23
N CYS A 299 14.30 7.49 6.98
CA CYS A 299 15.07 8.21 7.98
C CYS A 299 14.50 9.64 8.18
N PRO A 300 14.59 10.24 9.38
CA PRO A 300 14.23 11.64 9.58
C PRO A 300 15.16 12.53 8.74
N GLU A 301 14.60 13.38 7.88
CA GLU A 301 15.35 14.31 7.04
C GLU A 301 16.22 15.25 7.90
N THR A 302 17.55 15.09 7.84
CA THR A 302 18.43 16.25 8.04
C THR A 302 18.37 17.08 6.78
N ARG A 303 17.59 18.17 6.84
CA ARG A 303 17.48 19.24 5.86
C ARG A 303 18.79 19.49 5.09
N MET A 304 18.94 18.92 3.90
CA MET A 304 19.88 19.43 2.90
C MET A 304 19.17 20.55 2.14
N LYS A 305 19.70 21.77 2.25
CA LYS A 305 19.26 22.88 1.40
C LYS A 305 19.61 22.54 -0.05
N PRO A 306 18.70 22.68 -1.02
CA PRO A 306 19.06 22.59 -2.42
C PRO A 306 19.98 23.78 -2.77
N SER A 307 21.18 23.48 -3.27
CA SER A 307 22.00 24.48 -3.94
C SER A 307 21.33 24.82 -5.26
N ARG A 308 20.89 26.08 -5.42
CA ARG A 308 20.49 26.63 -6.71
C ARG A 308 21.60 26.36 -7.74
N ILE A 309 21.30 25.57 -8.76
CA ILE A 309 22.04 25.62 -10.02
C ILE A 309 21.17 26.44 -10.96
N SER A 310 21.52 27.71 -11.10
CA SER A 310 21.03 28.57 -12.18
C SER A 310 21.50 28.01 -13.52
N ARG A 311 20.58 27.85 -14.46
CA ARG A 311 20.83 28.13 -15.88
C ARG A 311 19.83 29.15 -16.35
#